data_AF-A0A527YXA7-F1
#
_entry.id   AF-A0A527YXA7-F1
#
_cell.length_a   1.000
_cell.length_b   1.000
_cell.length_c   1.000
_cell.angle_alpha   90.00
_cell.angle_beta   90.00
_cell.angle_gamma   90.00
#
_symmetry.space_group_name_H-M   'P 1'
#
loop_
_entity.id
_entity.type
_entity.pdbx_description
1 polymer ?
#
loop_
_entity_poly.entity_id
_entity_poly.type
_entity_poly.pdbx_seq_one_letter_code
_entity_poly.pdbx_strand_id
1 'polypeptide(L)' 'PFALVKFKPDARMADIVAFLGEHQLKIAGGPTAEGVFRLGIPAATAADYEKVLGLIAAQPFAEAVVEGRKPVDGG' A
#
# COMPACT_ATOMS: atom_id res chain seq x y z
N PRO A 1 -10.03 -1.11 -4.25
CA PRO A 1 -8.71 -1.49 -4.81
C PRO A 1 -7.75 -1.95 -3.71
N PHE A 2 -6.67 -2.64 -4.05
CA PHE A 2 -5.59 -2.91 -3.10
C PHE A 2 -4.22 -2.98 -3.78
N ALA A 3 -3.16 -2.80 -3.00
CA ALA A 3 -1.78 -3.08 -3.39
C ALA A 3 -1.16 -4.08 -2.41
N LEU A 4 -0.12 -4.77 -2.87
CA LEU A 4 0.70 -5.66 -2.05
C LEU A 4 2.01 -4.94 -1.76
N VAL A 5 2.35 -4.81 -0.49
CA VAL A 5 3.52 -4.05 -0.04
C VAL A 5 4.35 -4.93 0.86
N LYS A 6 5.61 -5.08 0.50
CA LYS A 6 6.62 -5.66 1.36
C LYS A 6 7.36 -4.53 2.05
N PHE A 7 7.28 -4.48 3.37
CA PHE A 7 8.04 -3.54 4.15
C PHE A 7 9.43 -4.11 4.44
N LYS A 8 10.41 -3.23 4.58
CA LYS A 8 11.75 -3.62 5.00
C LYS A 8 11.71 -4.18 6.42
N PRO A 9 12.57 -5.16 6.77
CA PRO A 9 12.61 -5.74 8.11
C PRO A 9 13.01 -4.72 9.20
N ASP A 10 13.73 -3.68 8.83
CA ASP A 10 14.13 -2.55 9.69
C ASP A 10 13.09 -1.41 9.73
N ALA A 11 12.00 -1.53 8.96
CA ALA A 11 10.92 -0.55 9.00
C ALA A 11 10.22 -0.54 10.35
N ARG A 12 10.05 0.66 10.93
CA ARG A 12 9.28 0.80 12.17
C ARG A 12 7.80 0.77 11.87
N MET A 13 7.07 -0.06 12.63
CA MET A 13 5.62 -0.13 12.53
C MET A 13 4.95 1.23 12.80
N ALA A 14 5.54 2.07 13.65
CA ALA A 14 5.03 3.42 13.92
C ALA A 14 5.03 4.31 12.67
N ASP A 15 6.12 4.30 11.89
CA ASP A 15 6.23 5.10 10.65
C ASP A 15 5.26 4.60 9.58
N ILE A 16 5.12 3.26 9.47
CA ILE A 16 4.14 2.63 8.58
C ILE A 16 2.73 3.07 8.97
N VAL A 17 2.33 2.91 10.23
CA VAL A 17 0.97 3.24 10.70
C VAL A 17 0.69 4.74 10.55
N ALA A 18 1.67 5.62 10.80
CA ALA A 18 1.53 7.06 10.60
C ALA A 18 1.24 7.39 9.12
N PHE A 19 2.04 6.83 8.20
CA PHE A 19 1.83 7.01 6.76
C PHE A 19 0.48 6.44 6.29
N LEU A 20 0.11 5.25 6.75
CA LEU A 20 -1.19 4.65 6.41
C LEU A 20 -2.34 5.55 6.90
N GLY A 21 -2.25 6.12 8.10
CA GLY A 21 -3.23 7.06 8.64
C GLY A 21 -3.33 8.34 7.82
N GLU A 22 -2.19 8.95 7.46
CA GLU A 22 -2.12 10.18 6.65
C GLU A 22 -2.76 10.01 5.28
N HIS A 23 -2.52 8.87 4.62
CA HIS A 23 -3.06 8.55 3.29
C HIS A 23 -4.37 7.75 3.32
N GLN A 24 -4.99 7.61 4.48
CA GLN A 24 -6.24 6.85 4.70
C GLN A 24 -6.19 5.42 4.16
N LEU A 25 -5.00 4.84 4.13
CA LEU A 25 -4.76 3.46 3.70
C LEU A 25 -5.12 2.51 4.85
N LYS A 26 -5.63 1.34 4.49
CA LYS A 26 -6.02 0.32 5.48
C LYS A 26 -5.29 -0.97 5.23
N ILE A 27 -4.80 -1.63 6.27
CA ILE A 27 -4.32 -3.00 6.14
C ILE A 27 -5.55 -3.90 5.96
N ALA A 28 -5.72 -4.43 4.76
CA ALA A 28 -6.79 -5.37 4.41
C ALA A 28 -6.40 -6.83 4.71
N GLY A 29 -5.11 -7.11 4.93
CA GLY A 29 -4.61 -8.43 5.35
C GLY A 29 -3.08 -8.52 5.35
N GLY A 30 -2.56 -9.66 5.82
CA GLY A 30 -1.12 -9.93 5.98
C GLY A 30 -0.65 -9.87 7.45
N PRO A 31 0.65 -10.08 7.72
CA PRO A 31 1.70 -10.41 6.74
C PRO A 31 1.57 -11.85 6.22
N THR A 32 1.94 -12.06 4.95
CA THR A 32 2.20 -13.42 4.43
C THR A 32 3.47 -13.99 5.06
N ALA A 33 3.77 -15.28 4.82
CA ALA A 33 5.03 -15.90 5.23
C ALA A 33 6.28 -15.16 4.67
N GLU A 34 6.12 -14.45 3.56
CA GLU A 34 7.16 -13.62 2.93
C GLU A 34 7.17 -12.17 3.42
N GLY A 35 6.35 -11.81 4.42
CA GLY A 35 6.28 -10.46 4.98
C GLY A 35 5.51 -9.45 4.11
N VAL A 36 4.66 -9.92 3.20
CA VAL A 36 3.86 -9.05 2.32
C VAL A 36 2.54 -8.68 2.98
N PHE A 37 2.21 -7.39 2.99
CA PHE A 37 0.96 -6.83 3.49
C PHE A 37 0.04 -6.44 2.33
N ARG A 38 -1.25 -6.63 2.52
CA ARG A 38 -2.27 -6.18 1.59
C ARG A 38 -2.85 -4.87 2.09
N LEU A 39 -2.57 -3.78 1.38
CA LEU A 39 -3.11 -2.45 1.68
C LEU A 39 -4.33 -2.16 0.81
N GLY A 40 -5.47 -1.93 1.44
CA GLY A 40 -6.63 -1.33 0.81
C GLY A 40 -6.34 0.13 0.48
N ILE A 41 -6.43 0.46 -0.81
CA ILE A 41 -6.23 1.81 -1.32
C ILE A 41 -7.60 2.43 -1.58
N PRO A 42 -7.94 3.58 -0.99
CA PRO A 42 -9.20 4.29 -1.20
C PRO A 42 -9.18 5.10 -2.52
N ALA A 43 -8.75 4.47 -3.62
CA ALA A 43 -8.69 5.10 -4.93
C ALA A 43 -9.98 4.86 -5.73
N ALA A 44 -10.51 5.94 -6.30
CA ALA A 44 -11.69 5.90 -7.17
C ALA A 44 -11.33 5.63 -8.65
N THR A 45 -10.17 6.09 -9.10
CA THR A 45 -9.70 5.95 -10.49
C THR A 45 -8.33 5.26 -10.55
N ALA A 46 -7.98 4.74 -11.73
CA ALA A 46 -6.65 4.15 -11.94
C ALA A 46 -5.51 5.15 -11.67
N ALA A 47 -5.69 6.42 -12.06
CA ALA A 47 -4.69 7.46 -11.84
C ALA A 47 -4.44 7.74 -10.35
N ASP A 48 -5.51 7.76 -9.53
CA ASP A 48 -5.37 7.94 -8.08
C ASP A 48 -4.67 6.72 -7.44
N TYR A 49 -5.02 5.53 -7.91
CA TYR A 49 -4.36 4.29 -7.49
C TYR A 49 -2.86 4.30 -7.77
N GLU A 50 -2.45 4.67 -8.99
CA GLU A 50 -1.04 4.76 -9.40
C GLU A 50 -0.29 5.83 -8.60
N LYS A 51 -0.94 6.97 -8.31
CA LYS A 51 -0.36 8.02 -7.46
C LYS A 51 -0.08 7.51 -6.05
N VAL A 52 -1.04 6.84 -5.42
CA VAL A 52 -0.85 6.25 -4.08
C VAL A 52 0.23 5.17 -4.09
N LEU A 53 0.29 4.34 -5.14
CA LEU A 53 1.34 3.35 -5.30
C LEU A 53 2.73 3.98 -5.37
N GLY A 54 2.87 5.05 -6.15
CA GLY A 54 4.10 5.83 -6.22
C GLY A 54 4.49 6.44 -4.88
N LEU A 55 3.52 6.94 -4.10
CA LEU A 55 3.76 7.47 -2.76
C LEU A 55 4.27 6.40 -1.79
N ILE A 56 3.69 5.20 -1.82
CA ILE A 56 4.16 4.05 -1.01
C ILE A 56 5.56 3.65 -1.44
N ALA A 57 5.82 3.53 -2.74
CA ALA A 57 7.12 3.12 -3.29
C ALA A 57 8.24 4.14 -3.00
N ALA A 58 7.89 5.41 -2.85
CA ALA A 58 8.83 6.46 -2.45
C ALA A 58 9.20 6.41 -0.96
N GLN A 59 8.48 5.63 -0.13
CA GLN A 59 8.76 5.57 1.29
C GLN A 59 10.02 4.77 1.60
N PRO A 60 10.87 5.25 2.53
CA PRO A 60 12.12 4.57 2.87
C PRO A 60 11.89 3.19 3.50
N PHE A 61 10.72 2.95 4.08
CA PHE A 61 10.33 1.67 4.69
C PHE A 61 9.73 0.66 3.70
N ALA A 62 9.41 1.06 2.48
CA ALA A 62 8.92 0.14 1.46
C ALA A 62 10.12 -0.60 0.82
N GLU A 63 10.10 -1.93 0.85
CA GLU A 63 11.07 -2.76 0.14
C GLU A 63 10.61 -3.01 -1.29
N ALA A 64 9.36 -3.43 -1.43
CA ALA A 64 8.72 -3.67 -2.72
C ALA A 64 7.25 -3.29 -2.67
N VAL A 65 6.76 -2.70 -3.76
CA VAL A 65 5.35 -2.38 -3.95
C VAL A 65 4.91 -3.05 -5.23
N VAL A 66 3.88 -3.88 -5.12
CA VAL A 66 3.32 -4.64 -6.24
C VAL A 66 1.87 -4.20 -6.42
N GLU A 67 1.53 -3.90 -7.66
CA GLU A 67 0.16 -3.58 -8.06
C GLU A 67 -0.74 -4.79 -7.77
N GLY A 68 -1.73 -4.58 -6.92
CA GLY A 68 -2.80 -5.53 -6.65
C GLY A 68 -4.02 -5.26 -7.53
N ARG A 69 -5.23 -5.44 -6.97
CA ARG A 69 -6.47 -5.15 -7.70
C ARG A 69 -6.67 -3.64 -7.85
N LYS A 70 -6.56 -3.13 -9.07
CA LYS A 70 -6.91 -1.76 -9.46
C LYS A 70 -8.41 -1.46 -9.20
N PRO A 71 -8.80 -0.19 -8.99
CA PRO A 71 -10.21 0.16 -9.10
C PRO A 71 -10.72 -0.28 -10.47
N VAL A 72 -11.92 -0.84 -10.51
CA VAL A 72 -12.64 -0.88 -11.79
C VAL A 72 -13.05 0.56 -12.05
N ASP A 73 -12.56 1.17 -13.13
CA ASP A 73 -13.20 2.39 -13.63
C ASP A 73 -14.67 2.02 -13.84
N GLY A 74 -15.53 2.54 -12.97
CA GLY A 74 -16.96 2.28 -13.04
C GLY A 74 -17.47 2.87 -14.35
N GLY A 75 -17.94 1.99 -15.24
CA GLY A 75 -18.58 2.36 -16.50
C GLY A 75 -19.91 3.06 -16.32
#